data_AF-A0A7C1GWB5-F1
#
_entry.id   AF-A0A7C1GWB5-F1
#
_cell.length_a   1.000
_cell.length_b   1.000
_cell.length_c   1.000
_cell.angle_alpha   90.00
_cell.angle_beta   90.00
_cell.angle_gamma   90.00
#
_symmetry.space_group_name_H-M   'P 1'
#
loop_
_entity.id
_entity.type
_entity.pdbx_description
1 polymer ?
#
loop_
_entity_poly.entity_id
_entity_poly.type
_entity_poly.pdbx_seq_one_letter_code
_entity_poly.pdbx_strand_id
1 'polypeptide(L)'
;MKLTGVAKASLEELRLDYEDFLRQRGLQIWKPDHPSLIQFKAMRCSCLEEFRKWIQNEKKQKDKNTDTHGHTRTTEYLPEDVRESPCVSVFAANGALSLLNLCIYLLDRQMKAQAGAFENEGGFTERLYRRRSQQRKSENT
;
A
#
# COMPACT_ATOMS: atom_id res chain seq x y z
N MET A 1 -1.58 -4.94 22.46
CA MET A 1 -2.75 -4.54 21.65
C MET A 1 -2.85 -3.04 21.39
N LYS A 2 -2.50 -2.15 22.32
CA LYS A 2 -2.67 -0.69 22.09
C LYS A 2 -1.87 -0.16 20.88
N LEU A 3 -0.61 -0.56 20.73
CA LEU A 3 0.27 -0.05 19.66
C LEU A 3 -0.14 -0.51 18.26
N THR A 4 -0.66 -1.74 18.10
CA THR A 4 -1.14 -2.25 16.81
C THR A 4 -2.41 -1.54 16.36
N GLY A 5 -3.30 -1.18 17.30
CA GLY A 5 -4.47 -0.34 17.01
C GLY A 5 -4.08 1.07 16.55
N VAL A 6 -3.14 1.72 17.24
CA VAL A 6 -2.63 3.05 16.85
C VAL A 6 -1.96 3.01 15.48
N ALA A 7 -1.15 1.98 15.20
CA ALA A 7 -0.51 1.81 13.90
C ALA A 7 -1.55 1.63 12.77
N LYS A 8 -2.61 0.84 13.00
CA LYS A 8 -3.69 0.67 12.02
C LYS A 8 -4.38 2.01 11.71
N ALA A 9 -4.77 2.76 12.74
CA ALA A 9 -5.40 4.07 12.58
C ALA A 9 -4.50 5.05 11.80
N SER A 10 -3.21 5.10 12.15
CA SER A 10 -2.25 5.97 11.45
C SER A 10 -2.10 5.61 9.96
N LEU A 11 -2.13 4.32 9.60
CA LEU A 11 -2.10 3.91 8.19
C LEU A 11 -3.42 4.18 7.46
N GLU A 12 -4.56 4.10 8.16
CA GLU A 12 -5.87 4.46 7.61
C GLU A 12 -5.96 5.95 7.30
N GLU A 13 -5.43 6.81 8.18
CA GLU A 13 -5.28 8.25 7.93
C GLU A 13 -4.38 8.52 6.72
N LEU A 14 -3.18 7.92 6.69
CA LEU A 14 -2.25 8.08 5.57
C LEU A 14 -2.86 7.61 4.24
N ARG A 15 -3.69 6.57 4.26
CA ARG A 15 -4.43 6.11 3.08
C ARG A 15 -5.41 7.18 2.59
N LEU A 16 -6.17 7.80 3.49
CA LEU A 16 -7.08 8.89 3.15
C LEU A 16 -6.32 10.10 2.60
N ASP A 17 -5.16 10.44 3.17
CA ASP A 17 -4.31 11.54 2.66
C ASP A 17 -3.89 11.32 1.20
N TYR A 18 -3.54 10.08 0.82
CA TYR A 18 -3.21 9.76 -0.57
C TYR A 18 -4.43 9.77 -1.50
N GLU A 19 -5.60 9.34 -1.03
CA GLU A 19 -6.84 9.46 -1.79
C GLU A 19 -7.20 10.92 -2.04
N ASP A 20 -7.11 11.76 -1.02
CA ASP A 20 -7.39 13.19 -1.12
C ASP A 20 -6.36 13.91 -1.98
N PHE A 21 -5.08 13.54 -1.91
CA PHE A 21 -4.05 14.02 -2.82
C PHE A 21 -4.40 13.78 -4.29
N LEU A 22 -4.90 12.58 -4.62
CA LEU A 22 -5.33 12.25 -5.98
C LEU A 22 -6.58 13.05 -6.38
N ARG A 23 -7.59 13.13 -5.50
CA ARG A 23 -8.84 13.86 -5.76
C ARG A 23 -8.62 15.35 -5.99
N GLN A 24 -7.86 16.00 -5.11
CA GLN A 24 -7.59 17.46 -5.18
C GLN A 24 -6.86 17.86 -6.46
N ARG A 25 -6.11 16.94 -7.05
CA ARG A 25 -5.33 17.17 -8.28
C ARG A 25 -6.01 16.61 -9.54
N GLY A 26 -7.25 16.11 -9.45
CA GLY A 26 -7.95 15.51 -10.58
C GLY A 26 -7.28 14.24 -11.12
N LEU A 27 -6.43 13.59 -10.32
CA LEU A 27 -5.67 12.42 -10.73
C LEU A 27 -6.49 11.14 -10.53
N GLN A 28 -6.35 10.19 -11.46
CA GLN A 28 -7.12 8.96 -11.43
C GLN A 28 -6.74 8.07 -10.24
N ILE A 29 -7.74 7.69 -9.44
CA ILE A 29 -7.62 6.60 -8.46
C ILE A 29 -7.84 5.27 -9.18
N TRP A 30 -6.90 4.34 -9.03
CA TRP A 30 -6.92 3.05 -9.69
C TRP A 30 -7.69 2.00 -8.88
N LYS A 31 -8.52 1.23 -9.59
CA LYS A 31 -9.15 0.03 -9.02
C LYS A 31 -8.11 -1.07 -8.81
N PRO A 32 -8.36 -2.03 -7.89
CA PRO A 32 -7.45 -3.14 -7.61
C PRO A 32 -7.02 -3.96 -8.85
N ASP A 33 -7.88 -4.01 -9.87
CA ASP A 33 -7.71 -4.75 -11.14
C ASP A 33 -6.95 -3.96 -12.21
N HIS A 34 -6.45 -2.75 -11.90
CA HIS A 34 -5.71 -1.96 -12.86
C HIS A 34 -4.40 -2.68 -13.27
N PRO A 35 -4.07 -2.77 -14.57
CA PRO A 35 -2.93 -3.57 -15.05
C PRO A 35 -1.60 -3.17 -14.41
N SER A 36 -1.35 -1.87 -14.23
CA SER A 36 -0.14 -1.39 -13.53
C SER A 36 -0.06 -1.88 -12.08
N LEU A 37 -1.19 -1.97 -11.36
CA LEU A 37 -1.21 -2.50 -10.00
C LEU A 37 -1.04 -4.01 -9.95
N ILE A 38 -1.59 -4.73 -10.93
CA ILE A 38 -1.39 -6.18 -11.04
C ILE A 38 0.09 -6.48 -11.27
N GLN A 39 0.73 -5.79 -12.22
CA GLN A 39 2.16 -5.94 -12.50
C GLN A 39 3.01 -5.56 -11.28
N PHE A 40 2.68 -4.44 -10.63
CA PHE A 40 3.34 -4.02 -9.40
C PHE A 40 3.29 -5.08 -8.30
N LYS A 41 2.10 -5.64 -8.03
CA LYS A 41 1.92 -6.72 -7.04
C LYS A 41 2.71 -7.98 -7.41
N ALA A 42 2.80 -8.31 -8.70
CA ALA A 42 3.55 -9.46 -9.18
C ALA A 42 5.07 -9.31 -8.97
N MET A 43 5.61 -8.09 -9.05
CA MET A 43 7.03 -7.83 -8.81
C MET A 43 7.45 -8.02 -7.34
N ARG A 44 6.50 -7.98 -6.38
CA ARG A 44 6.76 -8.15 -4.94
C ARG A 44 7.93 -7.29 -4.44
N CYS A 45 7.90 -5.99 -4.75
CA CYS A 45 8.99 -5.08 -4.41
C CYS A 45 9.36 -5.16 -2.91
N SER A 46 10.65 -5.31 -2.66
CA SER A 46 11.22 -5.46 -1.31
C SER A 46 11.67 -4.14 -0.69
N CYS A 47 11.91 -3.12 -1.53
CA CYS A 47 12.47 -1.84 -1.12
C CYS A 47 11.93 -0.66 -1.93
N LEU A 48 12.19 0.54 -1.41
CA LEU A 48 11.80 1.80 -2.06
C LEU A 48 12.45 2.00 -3.43
N GLU A 49 13.67 1.47 -3.63
CA GLU A 49 14.39 1.62 -4.89
C GLU A 49 13.71 0.84 -6.02
N GLU A 50 13.25 -0.38 -5.75
CA GLU A 50 12.45 -1.17 -6.69
C GLU A 50 11.11 -0.49 -7.00
N PHE A 51 10.48 0.10 -5.98
CA PHE A 51 9.25 0.88 -6.16
C PHE A 51 9.45 2.09 -7.08
N ARG A 52 10.55 2.84 -6.89
CA ARG A 52 10.92 3.96 -7.76
C ARG A 52 11.20 3.50 -9.20
N LYS A 53 11.91 2.39 -9.38
CA LYS A 53 12.17 1.80 -10.69
C LYS A 53 10.88 1.40 -11.40
N TRP A 54 9.93 0.82 -10.69
CA TRP A 54 8.60 0.51 -11.23
C TRP A 54 7.90 1.78 -11.74
N ILE A 55 7.82 2.83 -10.93
CA ILE A 55 7.19 4.11 -11.31
C ILE A 55 7.82 4.67 -12.59
N GLN A 56 9.16 4.67 -12.67
CA GLN A 56 9.87 5.15 -13.86
C GLN A 56 9.57 4.30 -15.10
N ASN A 57 9.45 2.98 -14.94
CA ASN A 57 9.14 2.08 -16.04
C ASN A 57 7.71 2.29 -16.56
N GLU A 58 6.74 2.42 -15.66
CA GLU A 58 5.34 2.70 -16.02
C GLU A 58 5.19 4.02 -16.77
N LYS A 59 5.88 5.07 -16.31
CA LYS A 59 5.90 6.35 -17.02
C LYS A 59 6.45 6.20 -18.44
N LYS A 60 7.61 5.55 -18.59
CA LYS A 60 8.22 5.30 -19.91
C LYS A 60 7.32 4.49 -20.83
N GLN A 61 6.60 3.49 -20.30
CA GLN A 61 5.66 2.70 -21.09
C GLN A 61 4.47 3.53 -21.58
N LYS A 62 3.93 4.40 -20.72
CA LYS A 62 2.83 5.31 -21.09
C LYS A 62 3.26 6.35 -22.12
N ASP A 63 4.44 6.95 -21.96
CA ASP A 63 5.00 7.92 -22.92
C ASP A 63 5.23 7.26 -24.30
N LYS A 64 5.77 6.03 -24.35
CA LYS A 64 5.93 5.30 -25.62
C LYS A 64 4.61 4.98 -26.33
N ASN A 65 3.57 4.66 -25.57
CA ASN A 65 2.25 4.35 -26.13
C ASN A 65 1.56 5.60 -26.70
N THR A 66 1.87 6.80 -26.20
CA THR A 66 1.34 8.06 -26.77
C THR A 66 2.00 8.45 -28.09
N ASP A 67 3.24 8.00 -28.34
CA ASP A 67 4.02 8.39 -29.54
C ASP A 67 3.64 7.59 -30.81
N THR A 68 2.74 6.60 -30.71
CA THR A 68 2.40 5.69 -31.83
C THR A 68 1.20 6.17 -32.68
N HIS A 69 0.65 7.37 -32.44
CA HIS A 69 -0.39 7.98 -33.28
C HIS A 69 -0.06 9.43 -33.64
N GLY A 70 0.48 9.67 -34.84
CA GLY A 70 0.74 11.05 -35.26
C GLY A 70 1.37 11.31 -36.63
N HIS A 71 1.06 10.55 -37.69
CA HIS A 71 1.23 11.07 -39.06
C HIS A 71 -0.04 10.83 -39.89
N THR A 72 -0.85 11.88 -40.05
CA THR A 72 -1.40 12.35 -41.34
C THR A 72 -1.90 13.79 -41.16
N ARG A 73 -1.52 14.65 -42.10
CA ARG A 73 -1.79 16.10 -42.19
C ARG A 73 -3.30 16.36 -42.39
N THR A 74 -3.81 17.49 -41.90
CA THR A 74 -4.57 18.53 -42.65
C THR A 74 -5.41 19.42 -41.69
N THR A 75 -5.02 20.70 -41.64
CA THR A 75 -5.74 21.97 -41.37
C THR A 75 -6.91 22.08 -40.37
N GLU A 76 -6.87 23.24 -39.68
CA GLU A 76 -7.94 24.03 -39.03
C GLU A 76 -8.20 23.84 -37.52
N TYR A 77 -7.59 24.77 -36.77
CA TYR A 77 -8.03 25.40 -35.50
C TYR A 77 -9.08 24.66 -34.65
N LEU A 78 -8.59 23.90 -33.67
CA LEU A 78 -9.27 23.62 -32.41
C LEU A 78 -8.25 23.75 -31.27
N PRO A 79 -8.64 24.19 -30.06
CA PRO A 79 -7.68 24.50 -28.99
C PRO A 79 -6.92 23.25 -28.59
N GLU A 80 -5.60 23.38 -28.44
CA GLU A 80 -4.70 22.38 -27.86
C GLU A 80 -5.32 21.76 -26.59
N ASP A 81 -5.92 20.59 -26.76
CA ASP A 81 -6.19 19.67 -25.66
C ASP A 81 -4.84 19.06 -25.30
N VAL A 82 -4.06 19.82 -24.53
CA VAL A 82 -2.77 19.41 -23.99
C VAL A 82 -3.03 18.17 -23.14
N ARG A 83 -2.92 17.00 -23.76
CA ARG A 83 -3.00 15.70 -23.08
C ARG A 83 -1.91 15.70 -22.02
N GLU A 84 -2.28 16.02 -20.79
CA GLU A 84 -1.39 16.02 -19.64
C GLU A 84 -0.78 14.61 -19.54
N SER A 85 0.52 14.51 -19.87
CA SER A 85 1.26 13.27 -19.64
C SER A 85 1.07 12.89 -18.17
N PRO A 86 0.61 11.66 -17.86
CA PRO A 86 0.25 11.32 -16.50
C PRO A 86 1.44 11.52 -15.58
N CYS A 87 1.27 12.45 -14.63
CA CYS A 87 2.34 12.84 -13.73
C CYS A 87 2.84 11.61 -12.94
N VAL A 88 4.15 11.58 -12.68
CA VAL A 88 4.81 10.55 -11.83
C VAL A 88 4.05 10.31 -10.52
N SER A 89 3.42 11.37 -10.00
CA SER A 89 2.60 11.35 -8.79
C SER A 89 1.40 10.41 -8.86
N VAL A 90 0.80 10.17 -10.03
CA VAL A 90 -0.32 9.22 -10.21
C VAL A 90 0.13 7.80 -9.88
N PHE A 91 1.25 7.37 -10.47
CA PHE A 91 1.81 6.04 -10.25
C PHE A 91 2.26 5.87 -8.81
N ALA A 92 2.95 6.89 -8.27
CA ALA A 92 3.45 6.86 -6.89
C ALA A 92 2.30 6.77 -5.87
N ALA A 93 1.28 7.62 -5.98
CA ALA A 93 0.16 7.65 -5.05
C ALA A 93 -0.68 6.37 -5.14
N ASN A 94 -1.01 5.90 -6.35
CA ASN A 94 -1.77 4.65 -6.50
C ASN A 94 -0.96 3.41 -6.04
N GLY A 95 0.34 3.38 -6.29
CA GLY A 95 1.23 2.35 -5.77
C GLY A 95 1.26 2.34 -4.24
N ALA A 96 1.40 3.51 -3.62
CA ALA A 96 1.35 3.66 -2.17
C ALA A 96 -0.01 3.22 -1.60
N LEU A 97 -1.13 3.62 -2.20
CA LEU A 97 -2.47 3.17 -1.81
C LEU A 97 -2.60 1.64 -1.85
N SER A 98 -2.07 1.00 -2.89
CA SER A 98 -2.08 -0.46 -2.98
C SER A 98 -1.29 -1.13 -1.85
N LEU A 99 -0.15 -0.56 -1.46
CA LEU A 99 0.64 -1.07 -0.33
C LEU A 99 -0.07 -0.83 1.00
N LEU A 100 -0.62 0.37 1.21
CA LEU A 100 -1.34 0.73 2.43
C LEU A 100 -2.54 -0.18 2.67
N ASN A 101 -3.33 -0.47 1.62
CA ASN A 101 -4.45 -1.41 1.70
C ASN A 101 -3.99 -2.81 2.15
N LEU A 102 -2.86 -3.29 1.63
CA LEU A 102 -2.29 -4.57 2.03
C LEU A 102 -1.82 -4.54 3.48
N CYS A 103 -1.10 -3.50 3.89
CA CYS A 103 -0.61 -3.35 5.26
C CYS A 103 -1.76 -3.30 6.27
N ILE A 104 -2.82 -2.54 6.00
CA ILE A 104 -4.01 -2.46 6.86
C ILE A 104 -4.68 -3.83 6.98
N TYR A 105 -4.82 -4.56 5.86
CA TYR A 105 -5.37 -5.92 5.89
C TYR A 105 -4.51 -6.88 6.71
N LEU A 106 -3.19 -6.83 6.58
CA LEU A 106 -2.28 -7.68 7.35
C LEU A 106 -2.29 -7.34 8.84
N LEU A 107 -2.35 -6.05 9.19
CA LEU A 107 -2.50 -5.61 10.57
C LEU A 107 -3.81 -6.10 11.18
N ASP A 108 -4.92 -6.07 10.43
CA ASP A 108 -6.20 -6.58 10.89
C ASP A 108 -6.13 -8.09 11.22
N ARG A 109 -5.47 -8.87 10.36
CA ARG A 109 -5.23 -10.30 10.63
C ARG A 109 -4.31 -10.52 11.83
N GLN A 110 -3.27 -9.70 11.98
CA GLN A 110 -2.38 -9.77 13.14
C GLN A 110 -3.13 -9.46 14.44
N MET A 111 -4.01 -8.45 14.44
CA MET A 111 -4.83 -8.11 15.60
C MET A 111 -5.80 -9.26 15.95
N LYS A 112 -6.44 -9.87 14.97
CA LYS A 112 -7.30 -11.06 15.16
C LYS A 112 -6.52 -12.24 15.75
N ALA A 113 -5.32 -12.52 15.23
CA ALA A 113 -4.48 -13.59 15.74
C ALA A 113 -4.02 -13.31 17.18
N GLN A 114 -3.61 -12.08 17.48
CA GLN A 114 -3.24 -11.67 18.84
C GLN A 114 -4.42 -11.76 19.81
N ALA A 115 -5.65 -11.49 19.36
CA ALA A 115 -6.85 -11.58 20.19
C ALA A 115 -7.15 -13.04 20.52
N GLY A 116 -7.13 -13.93 19.52
CA GLY A 116 -7.30 -15.37 19.74
C GLY A 116 -6.21 -15.97 20.64
N ALA A 117 -4.95 -15.54 20.50
CA ALA A 117 -3.88 -15.97 21.39
C ALA A 117 -4.09 -15.48 22.84
N PHE A 118 -4.63 -14.27 23.01
CA PHE A 118 -4.95 -13.74 24.34
C PHE A 118 -6.08 -14.54 25.01
N GLU A 119 -7.14 -14.86 24.26
CA GLU A 119 -8.27 -15.67 24.75
C GLU A 119 -7.85 -17.09 25.14
N ASN A 120 -7.02 -17.75 24.32
CA ASN A 120 -6.65 -19.16 24.54
C ASN A 120 -5.47 -19.35 25.51
N GLU A 121 -4.46 -18.48 25.47
CA GLU A 121 -3.22 -18.68 26.23
C GLU A 121 -3.16 -17.84 27.52
N GLY A 122 -4.06 -16.87 27.66
CA GLY A 122 -4.05 -15.86 28.71
C GLY A 122 -3.13 -14.69 28.41
N GLY A 123 -3.21 -13.62 29.19
CA GLY A 123 -2.42 -12.41 29.00
C GLY A 123 -0.92 -12.57 29.29
N PHE A 124 -0.10 -11.56 28.93
CA PHE A 124 1.35 -11.59 29.21
C PHE A 124 1.65 -11.85 30.70
N THR A 125 0.96 -11.15 31.60
CA THR A 125 1.12 -11.30 33.05
C THR A 125 0.78 -12.71 33.52
N GLU A 126 -0.30 -13.30 33.00
CA GLU A 126 -0.74 -14.66 33.34
C GLU A 126 0.28 -15.70 32.86
N ARG A 127 0.77 -15.57 31.61
CA ARG A 127 1.79 -16.46 31.06
C ARG A 127 3.12 -16.34 31.81
N LEU A 128 3.52 -15.12 32.16
CA LEU A 128 4.73 -14.88 32.96
C LEU A 128 4.60 -15.47 34.36
N TYR A 129 3.44 -15.30 34.99
CA TYR A 129 3.14 -15.92 36.28
C TYR A 129 3.19 -17.44 36.20
N ARG A 130 2.57 -18.05 35.18
CA ARG A 130 2.60 -19.50 34.94
C ARG A 130 4.03 -20.02 34.85
N ARG A 131 4.90 -19.34 34.09
CA ARG A 131 6.34 -19.69 33.96
C ARG A 131 7.10 -19.56 35.28
N ARG A 132 6.92 -18.46 36.02
CA ARG A 132 7.57 -18.25 37.33
C ARG A 132 7.17 -19.33 38.33
N SER A 133 5.89 -19.70 38.36
CA SER A 133 5.38 -20.76 39.25
C SER A 133 5.92 -22.14 38.89
N GLN A 134 6.10 -22.45 37.60
CA GLN A 134 6.73 -23.70 37.16
C GLN A 134 8.19 -23.78 37.60
N GLN A 135 8.95 -22.69 37.46
CA GLN A 135 10.36 -22.64 37.85
C GLN A 135 10.56 -22.82 39.36
N ARG A 136 9.71 -22.20 40.19
CA ARG A 136 9.75 -22.40 41.64
C ARG A 136 9.47 -23.84 42.06
N LYS A 137 8.60 -24.55 41.33
CA LYS A 137 8.31 -25.96 41.58
C LYS A 137 9.52 -26.83 41.24
N SER A 138 10.20 -26.59 40.12
CA SER A 138 11.40 -27.34 39.76
C SER A 138 12.60 -27.09 40.67
N GLU A 139 12.71 -25.91 41.29
CA GLU A 139 13.79 -25.60 42.25
C GLU A 139 13.58 -26.27 43.63
N ASN A 140 12.35 -26.65 43.97
CA ASN A 140 11.98 -27.30 45.23
C ASN A 140 11.85 -28.83 45.13
N THR A 141 12.16 -29.43 43.97
CA THR A 141 12.11 -30.90 43.75
C THR A 141 13.52 -31.42 43.51
#